data_AF-A0A929NWZ8-F1
#
_entry.id   AF-A0A929NWZ8-F1
#
_cell.length_a   1.000
_cell.length_b   1.000
_cell.length_c   1.000
_cell.angle_alpha   90.00
_cell.angle_beta   90.00
_cell.angle_gamma   90.00
#
_symmetry.space_group_name_H-M   'P 1'
#
loop_
_entity.id
_entity.type
_entity.pdbx_description
1 polymer ?
#
loop_
_entity_poly.entity_id
_entity_poly.type
_entity_poly.pdbx_seq_one_letter_code
_entity_poly.pdbx_strand_id
1 'polypeptide(L)'
;MNKILILLLITILPIAVIAEPKTDDMVNLSMQHRINGNDFLPKETLSLSSKKLKSDPSLLLQFVRNSLSNHLHTLPVQISTNLEFSDKLPTIVIETKVDKNSNGVSDVTIPAYQISKDKILVNWKGISSHLTFTGNFINLKADTNFDGITITGKDKLLISLAKIDIHSAFDTKFKPTKLKIDLPSFKAQEDKNELNMQSFMTNIDVKKLTNGLEIINLAIQLKHINFVESDIKAGLKNLRLTTDIQEHDDVISFNLETTADKVNLPTDIATGLENIT
;
A
#
# COMPACT_ATOMS: atom_id res chain seq x y z
N MET A 1 6.71 14.58 6.82
CA MET A 1 5.60 13.61 6.73
C MET A 1 5.86 12.68 5.53
N ASN A 2 6.78 11.72 5.67
CA ASN A 2 7.20 10.82 4.59
C ASN A 2 6.25 9.62 4.50
N LYS A 3 5.13 9.80 3.79
CA LYS A 3 4.11 8.76 3.55
C LYS A 3 4.40 7.93 2.29
N ILE A 4 5.58 7.32 2.24
CA ILE A 4 5.85 6.12 1.40
C ILE A 4 5.18 4.87 2.02
N LEU A 5 4.58 5.08 3.19
CA LEU A 5 3.87 4.12 4.03
C LEU A 5 2.75 3.35 3.32
N ILE A 6 2.20 3.79 2.19
CA ILE A 6 1.00 3.14 1.60
C ILE A 6 1.34 1.84 0.83
N LEU A 7 2.47 1.77 0.13
CA LEU A 7 2.87 0.52 -0.55
C LEU A 7 3.38 -0.53 0.45
N LEU A 8 3.97 -0.08 1.56
CA LEU A 8 4.47 -0.94 2.65
C LEU A 8 3.39 -1.24 3.69
N LEU A 9 2.39 -0.41 3.93
CA LEU A 9 1.28 -0.74 4.84
C LEU A 9 0.54 -1.98 4.36
N ILE A 10 0.45 -2.17 3.05
CA ILE A 10 -0.24 -3.32 2.45
C ILE A 10 0.61 -4.60 2.58
N THR A 11 1.94 -4.51 2.60
CA THR A 11 2.84 -5.65 2.88
C THR A 11 3.07 -5.87 4.39
N ILE A 12 2.95 -4.83 5.22
CA ILE A 12 3.14 -4.87 6.67
C ILE A 12 1.85 -5.26 7.39
N LEU A 13 0.65 -5.00 6.86
CA LEU A 13 -0.61 -5.38 7.51
C LEU A 13 -0.67 -6.88 7.91
N PRO A 14 -0.25 -7.84 7.07
CA PRO A 14 -0.13 -9.23 7.49
C PRO A 14 0.95 -9.40 8.57
N ILE A 15 2.11 -8.76 8.41
CA ILE A 15 3.24 -8.86 9.35
C ILE A 15 2.85 -8.28 10.74
N ALA A 16 2.09 -7.20 10.79
CA ALA A 16 1.62 -6.53 12.00
C ALA A 16 0.42 -7.22 12.64
N VAL A 17 -0.39 -7.96 11.87
CA VAL A 17 -1.46 -8.83 12.40
C VAL A 17 -0.88 -10.15 12.92
N ILE A 18 0.21 -10.65 12.34
CA ILE A 18 0.85 -11.93 12.72
C ILE A 18 1.85 -11.73 13.87
N ALA A 19 2.53 -10.59 13.90
CA ALA A 19 3.42 -10.20 14.97
C ALA A 19 2.68 -9.27 15.94
N GLU A 20 2.24 -9.82 17.06
CA GLU A 20 2.58 -9.16 18.32
C GLU A 20 4.07 -9.46 18.55
N PRO A 21 5.03 -8.67 18.01
CA PRO A 21 6.38 -8.83 18.49
C PRO A 21 6.33 -8.49 19.97
N LYS A 22 6.86 -9.38 20.81
CA LYS A 22 7.26 -8.92 22.14
C LYS A 22 8.21 -7.76 21.90
N THR A 23 8.07 -6.69 22.66
CA THR A 23 8.54 -5.34 22.32
C THR A 23 10.04 -5.15 22.02
N ASP A 24 10.85 -6.22 22.04
CA ASP A 24 12.28 -6.26 21.74
C ASP A 24 12.69 -7.30 20.67
N ASP A 25 11.76 -7.93 19.94
CA ASP A 25 12.12 -8.94 18.94
C ASP A 25 12.84 -8.30 17.73
N MET A 26 13.99 -8.91 17.37
CA MET A 26 14.78 -8.57 16.20
C MET A 26 14.17 -9.23 14.95
N VAL A 27 13.88 -8.42 13.94
CA VAL A 27 13.51 -8.88 12.61
C VAL A 27 14.78 -8.99 11.78
N ASN A 28 15.09 -10.19 11.30
CA ASN A 28 16.18 -10.40 10.35
C ASN A 28 15.62 -10.53 8.95
N LEU A 29 16.18 -9.73 8.05
CA LEU A 29 15.91 -9.73 6.63
C LEU A 29 17.17 -10.19 5.92
N SER A 30 17.10 -11.25 5.15
CA SER A 30 18.22 -11.72 4.33
C SER A 30 17.89 -11.55 2.85
N MET A 31 18.88 -11.15 2.08
CA MET A 31 18.79 -10.92 0.65
C MET A 31 19.86 -11.71 -0.06
N GLN A 32 19.50 -12.35 -1.17
CA GLN A 32 20.44 -13.10 -1.98
C GLN A 32 20.21 -12.83 -3.46
N HIS A 33 21.28 -12.47 -4.16
CA HIS A 33 21.23 -12.15 -5.58
C HIS A 33 21.81 -13.27 -6.43
N ARG A 34 21.29 -13.37 -7.65
CA ARG A 34 21.87 -14.12 -8.76
C ARG A 34 21.95 -13.17 -9.95
N ILE A 35 23.15 -12.97 -10.50
CA ILE A 35 23.38 -12.02 -11.60
C ILE A 35 23.59 -12.79 -12.90
N ASN A 36 22.86 -12.44 -13.95
CA ASN A 36 22.98 -13.00 -15.31
C ASN A 36 22.92 -14.54 -15.35
N GLY A 37 22.21 -15.17 -14.42
CA GLY A 37 22.12 -16.62 -14.32
C GLY A 37 23.36 -17.32 -13.74
N ASN A 38 24.32 -16.59 -13.16
CA ASN A 38 25.49 -17.16 -12.48
C ASN A 38 25.11 -17.83 -11.15
N ASP A 39 26.09 -18.25 -10.34
CA ASP A 39 25.82 -18.73 -8.98
C ASP A 39 25.27 -17.63 -8.08
N PHE A 40 24.61 -18.04 -7.00
CA PHE A 40 24.15 -17.11 -5.99
C PHE A 40 25.32 -16.40 -5.30
N LEU A 41 25.20 -15.08 -5.15
CA LEU A 41 26.11 -14.28 -4.36
C LEU A 41 25.92 -14.56 -2.86
N PRO A 42 26.89 -14.18 -2.01
CA PRO A 42 26.74 -14.23 -0.56
C PRO A 42 25.47 -13.51 -0.10
N LYS A 43 24.82 -14.04 0.95
CA LYS A 43 23.64 -13.40 1.53
C LYS A 43 24.03 -12.10 2.24
N GLU A 44 23.26 -11.05 1.99
CA GLU A 44 23.28 -9.81 2.76
C GLU A 44 22.18 -9.86 3.82
N THR A 45 22.49 -9.53 5.07
CA THR A 45 21.49 -9.56 6.15
C THR A 45 21.37 -8.20 6.82
N LEU A 46 20.14 -7.74 6.99
CA LEU A 46 19.77 -6.59 7.77
C LEU A 46 18.99 -7.05 9.01
N SER A 47 19.51 -6.73 10.19
CA SER A 47 18.86 -7.00 11.47
C SER A 47 18.35 -5.68 12.06
N LEU A 48 17.03 -5.57 12.25
CA LEU A 48 16.39 -4.38 12.83
C LEU A 48 15.48 -4.79 13.98
N SER A 49 15.43 -3.98 15.04
CA SER A 49 14.39 -4.15 16.05
C SER A 49 13.03 -3.81 15.45
N SER A 50 12.00 -4.55 15.89
CA SER A 50 10.61 -4.31 15.48
C SER A 50 10.18 -2.85 15.71
N LYS A 51 10.67 -2.23 16.80
CA LYS A 51 10.41 -0.81 17.12
C LYS A 51 10.99 0.14 16.06
N LYS A 52 12.24 -0.10 15.64
CA LYS A 52 12.92 0.75 14.64
C LYS A 52 12.25 0.63 13.27
N LEU A 53 11.84 -0.59 12.90
CA LEU A 53 11.10 -0.83 11.67
C LEU A 53 9.74 -0.11 11.67
N LYS A 54 9.02 -0.11 12.80
CA LYS A 54 7.77 0.65 12.96
C LYS A 54 7.98 2.16 12.85
N SER A 55 9.05 2.69 13.46
CA SER A 55 9.32 4.13 13.43
C SER A 55 9.83 4.62 12.07
N ASP A 56 10.59 3.80 11.35
CA ASP A 56 11.17 4.14 10.06
C ASP A 56 11.19 2.94 9.10
N PRO A 57 10.04 2.63 8.46
CA PRO A 57 9.96 1.54 7.50
C PRO A 57 10.74 1.81 6.21
N SER A 58 11.19 3.05 5.97
CA SER A 58 11.97 3.39 4.78
C SER A 58 13.35 2.71 4.75
N LEU A 59 13.85 2.28 5.92
CA LEU A 59 15.10 1.55 6.04
C LEU A 59 15.12 0.24 5.22
N LEU A 60 13.99 -0.46 5.12
CA LEU A 60 13.90 -1.68 4.30
C LEU A 60 14.04 -1.35 2.81
N LEU A 61 13.36 -0.30 2.34
CA LEU A 61 13.44 0.12 0.95
C LEU A 61 14.84 0.59 0.58
N GLN A 62 15.49 1.33 1.48
CA GLN A 62 16.87 1.77 1.28
C GLN A 62 17.83 0.58 1.20
N PHE A 63 17.66 -0.42 2.07
CA PHE A 63 18.47 -1.64 2.02
C PHE A 63 18.31 -2.39 0.70
N VAL A 64 17.06 -2.66 0.27
CA VAL A 64 16.76 -3.31 -1.02
C VAL A 64 17.34 -2.50 -2.18
N ARG A 65 17.12 -1.19 -2.19
CA ARG A 65 17.61 -0.31 -3.25
C ARG A 65 19.14 -0.32 -3.33
N ASN A 66 19.81 -0.13 -2.21
CA ASN A 66 21.27 -0.02 -2.18
C ASN A 66 21.91 -1.32 -2.64
N SER A 67 21.41 -2.44 -2.14
CA SER A 67 21.89 -3.77 -2.52
C SER A 67 21.68 -4.04 -4.02
N LEU A 68 20.48 -3.78 -4.58
CA LEU A 68 20.25 -3.89 -6.02
C LEU A 68 21.13 -2.94 -6.85
N SER A 69 21.28 -1.69 -6.40
CA SER A 69 22.02 -0.65 -7.13
C SER A 69 23.50 -0.97 -7.29
N ASN A 70 24.11 -1.68 -6.33
CA ASN A 70 25.51 -2.13 -6.38
C ASN A 70 25.78 -3.09 -7.55
N HIS A 71 24.73 -3.65 -8.16
CA HIS A 71 24.83 -4.60 -9.26
C HIS A 71 24.46 -4.00 -10.62
N LEU A 72 24.11 -2.71 -10.67
CA LEU A 72 23.70 -2.02 -11.89
C LEU A 72 24.85 -1.35 -12.67
N HIS A 73 26.11 -1.56 -12.25
CA HIS A 73 27.27 -0.88 -12.84
C HIS A 73 27.71 -1.44 -14.21
N THR A 74 27.31 -2.67 -14.55
CA THR A 74 27.64 -3.33 -15.82
C THR A 74 26.36 -3.72 -16.53
N LEU A 75 26.01 -2.98 -17.58
CA LEU A 75 24.78 -3.15 -18.35
C LEU A 75 25.04 -3.86 -19.70
N PRO A 76 24.09 -4.66 -20.22
CA PRO A 76 22.81 -5.01 -19.61
C PRO A 76 22.99 -6.02 -18.47
N VAL A 77 22.04 -6.05 -17.54
CA VAL A 77 22.07 -6.97 -16.40
C VAL A 77 20.70 -7.54 -16.09
N GLN A 78 20.67 -8.81 -15.70
CA GLN A 78 19.53 -9.47 -15.07
C GLN A 78 19.90 -9.86 -13.65
N ILE A 79 19.06 -9.53 -12.68
CA ILE A 79 19.25 -9.81 -11.26
C ILE A 79 18.01 -10.51 -10.74
N SER A 80 18.16 -11.76 -10.29
CA SER A 80 17.13 -12.47 -9.53
C SER A 80 17.48 -12.34 -8.05
N THR A 81 16.55 -11.83 -7.25
CA THR A 81 16.77 -11.58 -5.83
C THR A 81 15.73 -12.30 -5.00
N ASN A 82 16.20 -13.08 -4.03
CA ASN A 82 15.36 -13.67 -3.00
C ASN A 82 15.51 -12.87 -1.72
N LEU A 83 14.38 -12.53 -1.11
CA LEU A 83 14.31 -11.78 0.13
C LEU A 83 13.51 -12.58 1.16
N GLU A 84 14.20 -12.95 2.24
CA GLU A 84 13.73 -13.89 3.26
C GLU A 84 13.66 -13.19 4.61
N PHE A 85 12.55 -13.37 5.33
CA PHE A 85 12.42 -12.95 6.72
C PHE A 85 12.74 -14.14 7.64
N SER A 86 13.25 -13.89 8.85
CA SER A 86 13.59 -14.95 9.82
C SER A 86 12.38 -15.77 10.29
N ASP A 87 11.18 -15.21 10.20
CA ASP A 87 9.94 -15.91 10.53
C ASP A 87 9.39 -16.62 9.29
N LYS A 88 8.46 -17.56 9.48
CA LYS A 88 7.87 -18.43 8.42
C LYS A 88 7.08 -17.68 7.31
N LEU A 89 7.38 -16.42 7.05
CA LEU A 89 6.82 -15.63 5.96
C LEU A 89 7.29 -16.17 4.60
N PRO A 90 6.48 -15.98 3.56
CA PRO A 90 6.88 -16.36 2.22
C PRO A 90 8.10 -15.56 1.76
N THR A 91 9.01 -16.23 1.03
CA THR A 91 10.12 -15.56 0.34
C THR A 91 9.57 -14.60 -0.71
N ILE A 92 10.06 -13.38 -0.69
CA ILE A 92 9.79 -12.37 -1.72
C ILE A 92 10.80 -12.56 -2.84
N VAL A 93 10.31 -12.58 -4.08
CA VAL A 93 11.15 -12.70 -5.28
C VAL A 93 11.11 -11.39 -6.04
N ILE A 94 12.28 -10.90 -6.46
CA ILE A 94 12.43 -9.70 -7.28
C ILE A 94 13.26 -10.05 -8.50
N GLU A 95 12.65 -9.97 -9.67
CA GLU A 95 13.31 -10.20 -10.95
C GLU A 95 13.54 -8.87 -11.65
N THR A 96 14.79 -8.43 -11.74
CA THR A 96 15.17 -7.14 -12.32
C THR A 96 15.92 -7.34 -13.63
N LYS A 97 15.55 -6.57 -14.66
CA LYS A 97 16.27 -6.49 -15.93
C LYS A 97 16.55 -5.03 -16.25
N VAL A 98 17.80 -4.72 -16.60
CA VAL A 98 18.21 -3.38 -17.03
C VAL A 98 18.90 -3.47 -18.38
N ASP A 99 18.42 -2.65 -19.33
CA ASP A 99 18.95 -2.59 -20.69
C ASP A 99 20.24 -1.75 -20.78
N LYS A 100 20.83 -1.69 -21.98
CA LYS A 100 22.04 -0.88 -22.25
C LYS A 100 21.83 0.64 -22.09
N ASN A 101 20.59 1.09 -22.14
CA ASN A 101 20.20 2.50 -21.98
C ASN A 101 19.83 2.83 -20.52
N SER A 102 20.07 1.91 -19.58
CA SER A 102 19.69 2.02 -18.18
C SER A 102 18.17 2.08 -17.93
N ASN A 103 17.34 1.62 -18.87
CA ASN A 103 15.92 1.40 -18.59
C ASN A 103 15.78 0.06 -17.87
N GLY A 104 15.12 0.11 -16.73
CA GLY A 104 14.95 -1.03 -15.86
C GLY A 104 13.49 -1.43 -15.68
N VAL A 105 13.28 -2.73 -15.56
CA VAL A 105 12.03 -3.36 -15.16
C VAL A 105 12.31 -4.26 -13.98
N SER A 106 11.50 -4.19 -12.92
CA SER A 106 11.54 -5.14 -11.82
C SER A 106 10.16 -5.72 -11.57
N ASP A 107 10.04 -7.04 -11.63
CA ASP A 107 8.83 -7.76 -11.21
C ASP A 107 9.04 -8.26 -9.77
N VAL A 108 8.19 -7.81 -8.85
CA VAL A 108 8.20 -8.19 -7.43
C VAL A 108 7.03 -9.12 -7.17
N THR A 109 7.29 -10.28 -6.57
CA THR A 109 6.25 -11.24 -6.19
C THR A 109 6.37 -11.59 -4.71
N ILE A 110 5.26 -11.42 -3.99
CA ILE A 110 5.04 -11.97 -2.65
C ILE A 110 3.97 -13.05 -2.82
N PRO A 111 4.30 -14.35 -2.72
CA PRO A 111 3.35 -15.39 -3.03
C PRO A 111 2.22 -15.46 -1.99
N ALA A 112 1.14 -16.14 -2.37
CA ALA A 112 0.06 -16.47 -1.46
C ALA A 112 0.59 -17.22 -0.23
N TYR A 113 0.01 -16.95 0.92
CA TYR A 113 0.45 -17.52 2.19
C TYR A 113 -0.72 -17.69 3.14
N GLN A 114 -0.69 -18.76 3.93
CA GLN A 114 -1.72 -19.06 4.89
C GLN A 114 -1.08 -19.36 6.23
N ILE A 115 -1.58 -18.71 7.28
CA ILE A 115 -1.17 -18.96 8.65
C ILE A 115 -2.39 -19.10 9.54
N SER A 116 -2.31 -20.07 10.46
CA SER A 116 -3.31 -20.28 11.50
C SER A 116 -2.61 -20.15 12.85
N LYS A 117 -3.02 -19.18 13.65
CA LYS A 117 -2.51 -18.96 15.01
C LYS A 117 -3.66 -18.58 15.92
N ASP A 118 -3.71 -19.17 17.12
CA ASP A 118 -4.72 -18.85 18.14
C ASP A 118 -6.18 -18.89 17.64
N LYS A 119 -6.46 -19.81 16.72
CA LYS A 119 -7.78 -20.00 16.06
C LYS A 119 -8.20 -18.85 15.13
N ILE A 120 -7.25 -17.99 14.76
CA ILE A 120 -7.36 -17.04 13.67
C ILE A 120 -6.62 -17.61 12.46
N LEU A 121 -7.32 -17.69 11.35
CA LEU A 121 -6.79 -18.07 10.05
C LEU A 121 -6.65 -16.81 9.19
N VAL A 122 -5.42 -16.51 8.78
CA VAL A 122 -5.11 -15.46 7.83
C VAL A 122 -4.77 -16.11 6.49
N ASN A 123 -5.53 -15.76 5.46
CA ASN A 123 -5.37 -16.23 4.10
C ASN A 123 -5.01 -15.05 3.19
N TRP A 124 -3.71 -14.90 2.94
CA TRP A 124 -3.12 -13.90 2.07
C TRP A 124 -3.04 -14.44 0.65
N LYS A 125 -3.54 -13.69 -0.34
CA LYS A 125 -3.63 -14.17 -1.73
C LYS A 125 -2.41 -13.82 -2.59
N GLY A 126 -1.55 -12.93 -2.12
CA GLY A 126 -0.35 -12.53 -2.85
C GLY A 126 -0.28 -11.03 -3.09
N ILE A 127 0.91 -10.58 -3.46
CA ILE A 127 1.15 -9.30 -4.13
C ILE A 127 2.01 -9.57 -5.35
N SER A 128 1.66 -8.91 -6.46
CA SER A 128 2.55 -8.74 -7.60
C SER A 128 2.74 -7.25 -7.86
N SER A 129 3.95 -6.83 -8.23
CA SER A 129 4.23 -5.45 -8.59
C SER A 129 5.16 -5.41 -9.80
N HIS A 130 4.76 -4.64 -10.80
CA HIS A 130 5.58 -4.36 -11.97
C HIS A 130 6.13 -2.95 -11.84
N LEU A 131 7.46 -2.86 -11.70
CA LEU A 131 8.17 -1.61 -11.55
C LEU A 131 8.87 -1.25 -12.85
N THR A 132 8.76 -0.01 -13.28
CA THR A 132 9.56 0.54 -14.39
C THR A 132 10.37 1.73 -13.89
N PHE A 133 11.61 1.85 -14.36
CA PHE A 133 12.50 2.93 -13.94
C PHE A 133 13.58 3.23 -14.97
N THR A 134 14.25 4.36 -14.79
CA THR A 134 15.44 4.76 -15.55
C THR A 134 16.62 5.02 -14.62
N GLY A 135 17.82 4.60 -15.01
CA GLY A 135 19.03 4.72 -14.21
C GLY A 135 18.88 4.03 -12.85
N ASN A 136 19.41 4.68 -11.80
CA ASN A 136 19.32 4.22 -10.41
C ASN A 136 17.96 4.56 -9.75
N PHE A 137 16.86 4.16 -10.38
CA PHE A 137 15.48 4.36 -9.92
C PHE A 137 14.98 5.83 -9.92
N ILE A 138 15.40 6.65 -10.88
CA ILE A 138 15.10 8.11 -10.92
C ILE A 138 13.62 8.39 -11.26
N ASN A 139 13.05 7.64 -12.22
CA ASN A 139 11.67 7.80 -12.69
C ASN A 139 10.85 6.54 -12.39
N LEU A 140 10.78 6.16 -11.11
CA LEU A 140 10.09 4.95 -10.70
C LEU A 140 8.58 5.08 -10.90
N LYS A 141 8.01 4.10 -11.59
CA LYS A 141 6.56 3.83 -11.62
C LYS A 141 6.32 2.41 -11.13
N ALA A 142 5.21 2.20 -10.44
CA ALA A 142 4.81 0.91 -9.92
C ALA A 142 3.34 0.64 -10.21
N ASP A 143 3.07 -0.47 -10.87
CA ASP A 143 1.75 -1.07 -11.01
C ASP A 143 1.68 -2.28 -10.08
N THR A 144 1.06 -2.09 -8.93
CA THR A 144 0.99 -3.09 -7.87
C THR A 144 -0.41 -3.65 -7.78
N ASN A 145 -0.49 -4.98 -7.82
CA ASN A 145 -1.68 -5.71 -7.49
C ASN A 145 -1.55 -6.43 -6.15
N PHE A 146 -2.51 -6.19 -5.28
CA PHE A 146 -2.76 -6.97 -4.09
C PHE A 146 -3.90 -7.94 -4.38
N ASP A 147 -3.67 -9.25 -4.30
CA ASP A 147 -4.68 -10.24 -4.72
C ASP A 147 -5.82 -10.43 -3.70
N GLY A 148 -5.67 -9.86 -2.50
CA GLY A 148 -6.66 -9.92 -1.44
C GLY A 148 -6.15 -10.55 -0.15
N ILE A 149 -6.91 -10.34 0.93
CA ILE A 149 -6.69 -11.03 2.21
C ILE A 149 -8.04 -11.40 2.81
N THR A 150 -8.07 -12.55 3.48
CA THR A 150 -9.21 -12.96 4.31
C THR A 150 -8.69 -13.37 5.69
N ILE A 151 -9.35 -12.90 6.74
CA ILE A 151 -9.07 -13.26 8.12
C ILE A 151 -10.35 -13.86 8.69
N THR A 152 -10.27 -15.07 9.21
CA THR A 152 -11.40 -15.76 9.87
C THR A 152 -11.00 -16.17 11.27
N GLY A 153 -11.78 -15.80 12.28
CA GLY A 153 -11.52 -16.13 13.68
C GLY A 153 -12.59 -17.04 14.30
N LYS A 154 -12.47 -17.26 15.61
CA LYS A 154 -13.62 -17.68 16.43
C LYS A 154 -14.67 -16.56 16.47
N ASP A 155 -15.90 -16.90 16.88
CA ASP A 155 -16.98 -15.93 17.11
C ASP A 155 -17.41 -15.15 15.87
N LYS A 156 -17.41 -15.85 14.72
CA LYS A 156 -17.89 -15.34 13.42
C LYS A 156 -17.11 -14.14 12.88
N LEU A 157 -15.92 -13.86 13.41
CA LEU A 157 -15.02 -12.84 12.86
C LEU A 157 -14.69 -13.20 11.40
N LEU A 158 -15.00 -12.28 10.49
CA LEU A 158 -14.64 -12.33 9.08
C LEU A 158 -14.19 -10.94 8.62
N ILE A 159 -12.94 -10.81 8.25
CA ILE A 159 -12.42 -9.64 7.55
C ILE A 159 -12.02 -10.08 6.16
N SER A 160 -12.47 -9.38 5.13
CA SER A 160 -12.10 -9.62 3.75
C SER A 160 -11.79 -8.31 3.05
N LEU A 161 -10.66 -8.28 2.37
CA LEU A 161 -10.24 -7.20 1.50
C LEU A 161 -10.10 -7.81 0.11
N ALA A 162 -10.88 -7.31 -0.83
CA ALA A 162 -10.79 -7.75 -2.21
C ALA A 162 -9.45 -7.34 -2.84
N LYS A 163 -9.21 -7.83 -4.05
CA LYS A 163 -8.08 -7.44 -4.88
C LYS A 163 -8.00 -5.91 -5.00
N ILE A 164 -6.82 -5.32 -4.76
CA ILE A 164 -6.57 -3.87 -4.89
C ILE A 164 -5.59 -3.64 -6.02
N ASP A 165 -5.93 -2.72 -6.91
CA ASP A 165 -5.03 -2.22 -7.94
C ASP A 165 -4.48 -0.85 -7.52
N ILE A 166 -3.15 -0.71 -7.55
CA ILE A 166 -2.44 0.50 -7.13
C ILE A 166 -1.47 0.90 -8.24
N HIS A 167 -1.68 2.09 -8.78
CA HIS A 167 -0.78 2.68 -9.76
C HIS A 167 -0.09 3.88 -9.12
N SER A 168 1.23 3.91 -9.15
CA SER A 168 1.98 4.99 -8.53
C SER A 168 3.17 5.43 -9.37
N ALA A 169 3.50 6.72 -9.26
CA ALA A 169 4.70 7.31 -9.82
C ALA A 169 5.40 8.10 -8.72
N PHE A 170 6.73 8.14 -8.76
CA PHE A 170 7.54 8.74 -7.72
C PHE A 170 8.55 9.74 -8.31
N ASP A 171 8.93 10.73 -7.50
CA ASP A 171 10.06 11.58 -7.80
C ASP A 171 11.41 10.90 -7.46
N THR A 172 12.51 11.59 -7.72
CA THR A 172 13.87 11.10 -7.47
C THR A 172 14.19 10.86 -5.99
N LYS A 173 13.33 11.35 -5.08
CA LYS A 173 13.39 11.17 -3.63
C LYS A 173 12.36 10.13 -3.14
N PHE A 174 11.74 9.39 -4.07
CA PHE A 174 10.69 8.40 -3.80
C PHE A 174 9.43 8.98 -3.16
N LYS A 175 9.19 10.29 -3.27
CA LYS A 175 7.89 10.84 -2.91
C LYS A 175 6.87 10.52 -4.00
N PRO A 176 5.66 10.05 -3.66
CA PRO A 176 4.63 9.80 -4.66
C PRO A 176 4.22 11.12 -5.33
N THR A 177 4.31 11.16 -6.66
CA THR A 177 3.81 12.25 -7.50
C THR A 177 2.45 11.91 -8.10
N LYS A 178 2.17 10.62 -8.26
CA LYS A 178 0.83 10.11 -8.61
C LYS A 178 0.51 8.87 -7.78
N LEU A 179 -0.73 8.75 -7.34
CA LEU A 179 -1.25 7.56 -6.69
C LEU A 179 -2.70 7.35 -7.09
N LYS A 180 -2.98 6.21 -7.72
CA LYS A 180 -4.33 5.72 -7.97
C LYS A 180 -4.52 4.42 -7.21
N ILE A 181 -5.61 4.32 -6.46
CA ILE A 181 -6.01 3.10 -5.76
C ILE A 181 -7.43 2.76 -6.18
N ASP A 182 -7.66 1.52 -6.56
CA ASP A 182 -8.98 0.95 -6.79
C ASP A 182 -9.20 -0.22 -5.83
N LEU A 183 -10.15 -0.04 -4.91
CA LEU A 183 -10.56 -1.02 -3.91
C LEU A 183 -12.03 -1.40 -4.18
N PRO A 184 -12.28 -2.56 -4.81
CA PRO A 184 -13.62 -3.00 -5.16
C PRO A 184 -14.50 -3.29 -3.96
N SER A 185 -13.95 -3.93 -2.92
CA SER A 185 -14.71 -4.15 -1.68
C SER A 185 -13.83 -4.42 -0.48
N PHE A 186 -14.30 -3.97 0.68
CA PHE A 186 -13.80 -4.33 1.99
C PHE A 186 -15.00 -4.71 2.85
N LYS A 187 -14.87 -5.81 3.60
CA LYS A 187 -15.88 -6.23 4.57
C LYS A 187 -15.21 -6.62 5.87
N ALA A 188 -15.78 -6.20 6.98
CA ALA A 188 -15.46 -6.68 8.31
C ALA A 188 -16.76 -7.06 9.00
N GLN A 189 -16.78 -8.22 9.65
CA GLN A 189 -17.93 -8.74 10.36
C GLN A 189 -17.46 -9.41 11.65
N GLU A 190 -18.18 -9.14 12.73
CA GLU A 190 -18.03 -9.80 14.02
C GLU A 190 -19.42 -9.92 14.65
N ASP A 191 -19.89 -11.14 14.89
CA ASP A 191 -21.26 -11.44 15.30
C ASP A 191 -22.36 -10.74 14.46
N LYS A 192 -22.99 -9.70 15.02
CA LYS A 192 -24.05 -8.89 14.38
C LYS A 192 -23.52 -7.58 13.79
N ASN A 193 -22.26 -7.27 14.06
CA ASN A 193 -21.64 -6.03 13.62
C ASN A 193 -21.04 -6.24 12.24
N GLU A 194 -21.31 -5.33 11.32
CA GLU A 194 -20.89 -5.41 9.93
C GLU A 194 -20.44 -4.04 9.44
N LEU A 195 -19.29 -4.01 8.79
CA LEU A 195 -18.81 -2.91 7.98
C LEU A 195 -18.61 -3.44 6.57
N ASN A 196 -19.25 -2.80 5.59
CA ASN A 196 -19.09 -3.16 4.19
C ASN A 196 -18.91 -1.89 3.37
N MET A 197 -17.82 -1.86 2.62
CA MET A 197 -17.42 -0.78 1.75
C MET A 197 -17.30 -1.34 0.33
N GLN A 198 -17.86 -0.63 -0.65
CA GLN A 198 -17.87 -1.02 -2.05
C GLN A 198 -17.38 0.12 -2.93
N SER A 199 -16.52 -0.24 -3.88
CA SER A 199 -15.98 0.63 -4.93
C SER A 199 -15.43 1.93 -4.35
N PHE A 200 -14.35 1.81 -3.58
CA PHE A 200 -13.55 2.94 -3.16
C PHE A 200 -12.45 3.17 -4.19
N MET A 201 -12.42 4.38 -4.75
CA MET A 201 -11.37 4.81 -5.66
C MET A 201 -10.77 6.10 -5.14
N THR A 202 -9.45 6.22 -5.23
CA THR A 202 -8.78 7.49 -5.02
C THR A 202 -7.75 7.74 -6.11
N ASN A 203 -7.66 8.99 -6.56
CA ASN A 203 -6.59 9.48 -7.41
C ASN A 203 -5.97 10.70 -6.73
N ILE A 204 -4.65 10.68 -6.63
CA ILE A 204 -3.84 11.78 -6.10
C ILE A 204 -2.84 12.16 -7.19
N ASP A 205 -2.78 13.44 -7.51
CA ASP A 205 -1.79 14.03 -8.42
C ASP A 205 -1.11 15.20 -7.70
N VAL A 206 0.19 15.06 -7.49
CA VAL A 206 1.02 16.07 -6.85
C VAL A 206 1.76 16.83 -7.93
N LYS A 207 1.51 18.14 -8.01
CA LYS A 207 2.20 19.04 -8.94
C LYS A 207 3.10 19.98 -8.16
N LYS A 208 4.28 20.23 -8.71
CA LYS A 208 5.17 21.27 -8.21
C LYS A 208 4.97 22.53 -9.06
N LEU A 209 4.56 23.61 -8.40
CA LEU A 209 4.36 24.92 -9.02
C LEU A 209 5.69 25.58 -9.36
N THR A 210 5.62 26.68 -10.13
CA THR A 210 6.81 27.41 -10.59
C THR A 210 7.66 27.96 -9.44
N ASN A 211 7.00 28.43 -8.38
CA ASN A 211 7.63 28.90 -7.13
C ASN A 211 8.17 27.76 -6.23
N GLY A 212 7.97 26.49 -6.63
CA GLY A 212 8.42 25.31 -5.92
C GLY A 212 7.45 24.73 -4.89
N LEU A 213 6.27 25.33 -4.69
CA LEU A 213 5.21 24.80 -3.83
C LEU A 213 4.65 23.48 -4.40
N GLU A 214 4.44 22.48 -3.54
CA GLU A 214 3.78 21.22 -3.90
C GLU A 214 2.26 21.37 -3.65
N ILE A 215 1.44 21.23 -4.69
CA ILE A 215 -0.02 21.19 -4.61
C ILE A 215 -0.54 19.76 -4.83
N ILE A 216 -1.66 19.42 -4.20
CA ILE A 216 -2.23 18.08 -4.21
C ILE A 216 -3.66 18.14 -4.73
N ASN A 217 -3.87 17.56 -5.92
CA ASN A 217 -5.20 17.29 -6.45
C ASN A 217 -5.63 15.90 -6.02
N LEU A 218 -6.82 15.82 -5.43
CA LEU A 218 -7.39 14.63 -4.84
C LEU A 218 -8.74 14.37 -5.47
N ALA A 219 -8.98 13.14 -5.91
CA ALA A 219 -10.31 12.69 -6.33
C ALA A 219 -10.63 11.40 -5.60
N ILE A 220 -11.57 11.44 -4.66
CA ILE A 220 -12.10 10.27 -3.95
C ILE A 220 -13.50 9.98 -4.49
N GLN A 221 -13.76 8.71 -4.74
CA GLN A 221 -15.09 8.19 -5.05
C GLN A 221 -15.36 6.98 -4.17
N LEU A 222 -16.55 6.93 -3.60
CA LEU A 222 -17.03 5.82 -2.78
C LEU A 222 -18.49 5.57 -3.14
N LYS A 223 -18.76 4.42 -3.77
CA LYS A 223 -20.11 4.06 -4.19
C LYS A 223 -21.01 3.79 -2.99
N HIS A 224 -20.52 3.02 -2.02
CA HIS A 224 -21.31 2.65 -0.86
C HIS A 224 -20.43 2.27 0.31
N ILE A 225 -20.76 2.78 1.49
CA ILE A 225 -20.31 2.24 2.77
C ILE A 225 -21.52 2.09 3.69
N ASN A 226 -21.62 0.95 4.35
CA ASN A 226 -22.61 0.72 5.39
C ASN A 226 -21.96 0.12 6.62
N PHE A 227 -22.52 0.51 7.75
CA PHE A 227 -22.14 0.07 9.07
C PHE A 227 -23.39 -0.39 9.81
N VAL A 228 -23.29 -1.54 10.45
CA VAL A 228 -24.29 -2.12 11.34
C VAL A 228 -23.57 -2.45 12.64
N GLU A 229 -24.09 -1.94 13.76
CA GLU A 229 -23.64 -2.33 15.08
C GLU A 229 -24.85 -2.48 15.99
N SER A 230 -25.12 -3.72 16.42
CA SER A 230 -26.35 -4.06 17.16
C SER A 230 -27.62 -3.57 16.41
N ASP A 231 -28.30 -2.54 16.92
CA ASP A 231 -29.51 -1.94 16.32
C ASP A 231 -29.22 -0.65 15.53
N ILE A 232 -27.96 -0.19 15.52
CA ILE A 232 -27.52 1.02 14.83
C ILE A 232 -27.17 0.68 13.39
N LYS A 233 -27.81 1.38 12.44
CA LYS A 233 -27.50 1.28 11.00
C LYS A 233 -27.15 2.64 10.45
N ALA A 234 -25.95 2.76 9.90
CA ALA A 234 -25.48 3.96 9.23
C ALA A 234 -24.99 3.61 7.83
N GLY A 235 -25.02 4.58 6.92
CA GLY A 235 -24.44 4.37 5.60
C GLY A 235 -24.39 5.63 4.76
N LEU A 236 -23.52 5.59 3.76
CA LEU A 236 -23.27 6.66 2.83
C LEU A 236 -23.21 6.08 1.41
N LYS A 237 -23.90 6.72 0.48
CA LYS A 237 -23.93 6.32 -0.94
C LYS A 237 -23.42 7.43 -1.84
N ASN A 238 -22.66 7.01 -2.84
CA ASN A 238 -22.13 7.83 -3.94
C ASN A 238 -21.45 9.11 -3.45
N LEU A 239 -20.55 8.96 -2.47
CA LEU A 239 -19.67 10.05 -2.07
C LEU A 239 -18.65 10.30 -3.18
N ARG A 240 -18.53 11.56 -3.58
CA ARG A 240 -17.43 12.05 -4.41
C ARG A 240 -16.85 13.29 -3.76
N LEU A 241 -15.53 13.34 -3.67
CA LEU A 241 -14.76 14.48 -3.20
C LEU A 241 -13.70 14.78 -4.25
N THR A 242 -13.66 16.01 -4.77
CA THR A 242 -12.62 16.43 -5.70
C THR A 242 -12.00 17.75 -5.23
N THR A 243 -10.67 17.82 -5.25
CA THR A 243 -9.92 19.07 -5.17
C THR A 243 -9.30 19.39 -6.51
N ASP A 244 -9.44 20.64 -6.94
CA ASP A 244 -8.76 21.17 -8.12
C ASP A 244 -8.00 22.44 -7.71
N ILE A 245 -6.69 22.35 -7.77
CA ILE A 245 -5.75 23.41 -7.41
C ILE A 245 -4.98 23.79 -8.67
N GLN A 246 -5.09 25.05 -9.05
CA GLN A 246 -4.47 25.61 -10.26
C GLN A 246 -3.70 26.89 -9.93
N GLU A 247 -2.59 27.11 -10.64
CA GLU A 247 -1.79 28.35 -10.60
C GLU A 247 -2.03 29.12 -11.90
N HIS A 248 -2.45 30.38 -11.80
CA HIS A 248 -2.58 31.32 -12.92
C HIS A 248 -1.99 32.68 -12.48
N ASP A 249 -0.99 33.19 -13.20
CA ASP A 249 -0.38 34.51 -12.97
C ASP A 249 -0.11 34.82 -11.49
N ASP A 250 0.63 33.94 -10.80
CA ASP A 250 0.99 34.00 -9.38
C ASP A 250 -0.17 33.83 -8.37
N VAL A 251 -1.40 33.55 -8.83
CA VAL A 251 -2.56 33.24 -7.98
C VAL A 251 -2.82 31.74 -7.93
N ILE A 252 -2.95 31.21 -6.72
CA ILE A 252 -3.36 29.81 -6.48
C ILE A 252 -4.87 29.79 -6.23
N SER A 253 -5.61 29.16 -7.15
CA SER A 253 -7.04 28.89 -6.99
C SER A 253 -7.24 27.50 -6.38
N PHE A 254 -8.15 27.38 -5.42
CA PHE A 254 -8.49 26.12 -4.76
C PHE A 254 -10.00 25.90 -4.84
N ASN A 255 -10.40 24.82 -5.51
CA ASN A 255 -11.78 24.36 -5.57
C ASN A 255 -11.92 23.04 -4.82
N LEU A 256 -12.93 22.97 -3.95
CA LEU A 256 -13.35 21.76 -3.25
C LEU A 256 -14.78 21.45 -3.63
N GLU A 257 -14.99 20.30 -4.28
CA GLU A 257 -16.30 19.80 -4.64
C GLU A 257 -16.60 18.55 -3.83
N THR A 258 -17.76 18.52 -3.18
CA THR A 258 -18.24 17.34 -2.44
C THR A 258 -19.68 17.05 -2.85
N THR A 259 -19.97 15.80 -3.19
CA THR A 259 -21.33 15.33 -3.45
C THR A 259 -21.57 14.02 -2.72
N ALA A 260 -22.79 13.82 -2.23
CA ALA A 260 -23.26 12.57 -1.65
C ALA A 260 -24.76 12.41 -1.94
N ASP A 261 -25.17 11.24 -2.43
CA ASP A 261 -26.56 11.02 -2.83
C ASP A 261 -27.47 10.75 -1.62
N LYS A 262 -26.99 9.94 -0.68
CA LYS A 262 -27.76 9.54 0.49
C LYS A 262 -26.87 9.28 1.69
N VAL A 263 -27.26 9.87 2.80
CA VAL A 263 -26.72 9.60 4.14
C VAL A 263 -27.83 8.98 4.97
N ASN A 264 -27.58 7.79 5.51
CA ASN A 264 -28.43 7.17 6.51
C ASN A 264 -27.73 7.33 7.85
N LEU A 265 -28.32 8.13 8.73
CA LEU A 265 -27.86 8.29 10.10
C LEU A 265 -28.75 7.47 11.04
N PRO A 266 -28.22 7.03 12.19
CA PRO A 266 -29.02 6.47 13.27
C PRO A 266 -30.10 7.45 13.73
N THR A 267 -31.25 6.93 14.13
CA THR A 267 -32.45 7.72 14.50
C THR A 267 -32.17 8.74 15.62
N ASP A 268 -31.31 8.38 16.56
CA ASP A 268 -30.93 9.24 17.70
C ASP A 268 -30.07 10.44 17.28
N ILE A 269 -29.36 10.35 16.15
CA ILE A 269 -28.57 11.46 15.59
C ILE A 269 -29.45 12.30 14.66
N ALA A 270 -30.35 11.68 13.91
CA ALA A 270 -31.26 12.37 13.00
C ALA A 270 -32.20 13.34 13.75
N THR A 271 -32.70 12.95 14.91
CA THR A 271 -33.58 13.79 15.75
C THR A 271 -32.86 14.97 16.41
N GLY A 272 -31.54 14.89 16.61
CA GLY A 272 -30.74 16.01 17.10
C GLY A 272 -30.54 17.13 16.07
N LEU A 273 -30.61 16.81 14.77
CA LEU A 273 -30.45 17.78 13.68
C LEU A 273 -31.74 18.55 13.37
N GLU A 274 -32.92 17.96 13.64
CA GLU A 274 -34.22 18.64 13.48
C GLU A 274 -34.45 19.75 14.52
N ASN A 275 -33.67 19.79 15.60
CA ASN A 275 -33.76 20.83 16.63
C ASN A 275 -32.79 22.02 16.42
N ILE A 276 -32.13 22.09 15.24
CA ILE A 276 -31.17 23.17 14.88
C ILE A 276 -31.69 24.04 13.71
N THR A 277 -32.94 23.86 13.28
CA THR A 277 -33.61 24.74 12.29
C THR A 277 -34.44 25.84 12.92
#